data_AF-A0A1N6U813-F1
#
_entry.id   AF-A0A1N6U813-F1
#
_cell.length_a   1.000
_cell.length_b   1.000
_cell.length_c   1.000
_cell.angle_alpha   90.00
_cell.angle_beta   90.00
_cell.angle_gamma   90.00
#
_symmetry.space_group_name_H-M   'P 1'
#
loop_
_entity.id
_entity.type
_entity.pdbx_description
1 polymer ?
#
loop_
_entity_poly.entity_id
_entity_poly.type
_entity_poly.pdbx_seq_one_letter_code
_entity_poly.pdbx_strand_id
1 'polypeptide(L)'
;GMLSAPALAVIGMSAFGTAVIGGPLAMTFLALEVTGEFPIAVLVLAAAMTSSLVVRQSFGYSFSTWRFHLRGETIRSAHDVGWIRNLTVGRLMRRDLRCAPASMTPAEFRAAFPLGSTQRVIVTDENGGYAALIHVPEIHADANAAQPKAQLADFFCQQSDILLPGMNARQAASLFESSRSEALAVVSDRIERRVLGMLTEAHTLRRYSEELDKQRRDIIGATE
;
A
#
# COMPACT_ATOMS: atom_id res chain seq x y z
N GLY A 1 4.92 0.06 -53.74
CA GLY A 1 3.45 0.07 -53.54
C GLY A 1 3.15 -0.24 -52.08
N MET A 2 2.11 0.35 -51.50
CA MET A 2 1.83 0.32 -50.05
C MET A 2 1.58 -1.09 -49.48
N LEU A 3 1.31 -2.08 -50.33
CA LEU A 3 1.10 -3.49 -49.96
C LEU A 3 2.22 -4.41 -50.51
N SER A 4 3.42 -3.86 -50.74
CA SER A 4 4.57 -4.68 -51.12
C SER A 4 5.00 -5.58 -49.95
N ALA A 5 5.63 -6.70 -50.26
CA ALA A 5 6.21 -7.60 -49.25
C ALA A 5 7.06 -6.87 -48.19
N PRO A 6 7.98 -5.94 -48.53
CA PRO A 6 8.75 -5.21 -47.52
C PRO A 6 7.88 -4.24 -46.69
N ALA A 7 6.87 -3.59 -47.29
CA ALA A 7 5.97 -2.70 -46.55
C ALA A 7 5.14 -3.48 -45.52
N LEU A 8 4.59 -4.63 -45.92
CA LEU A 8 3.85 -5.53 -45.02
C LEU A 8 4.74 -6.08 -43.89
N ALA A 9 6.01 -6.39 -44.19
CA ALA A 9 6.96 -6.82 -43.16
C ALA A 9 7.19 -5.71 -42.12
N VAL A 10 7.41 -4.46 -42.54
CA VAL A 10 7.56 -3.32 -41.62
C VAL A 10 6.31 -3.11 -40.78
N ILE A 11 5.12 -3.15 -41.39
CA ILE A 11 3.84 -3.04 -40.67
C ILE A 11 3.71 -4.12 -39.61
N GLY A 12 3.98 -5.39 -39.96
CA GLY A 12 3.92 -6.51 -39.04
C GLY A 12 4.92 -6.42 -37.89
N MET A 13 6.19 -6.07 -38.19
CA MET A 13 7.23 -5.90 -37.18
C MET A 13 6.89 -4.78 -36.19
N SER A 14 6.40 -3.64 -36.68
CA SER A 14 6.04 -2.51 -35.84
C SER A 14 4.81 -2.79 -34.98
N ALA A 15 3.80 -3.48 -35.52
CA ALA A 15 2.64 -3.93 -34.75
C ALA A 15 3.06 -4.90 -33.65
N PHE A 16 3.89 -5.90 -33.96
CA PHE A 16 4.40 -6.85 -32.98
C PHE A 16 5.27 -6.18 -31.90
N GLY A 17 6.20 -5.30 -32.28
CA GLY A 17 7.01 -4.55 -31.34
C GLY A 17 6.16 -3.66 -30.43
N THR A 18 5.06 -3.10 -30.95
CA THR A 18 4.08 -2.36 -30.15
C THR A 18 3.39 -3.26 -29.12
N ALA A 19 2.95 -4.45 -29.50
CA ALA A 19 2.37 -5.45 -28.60
C ALA A 19 3.32 -5.82 -27.45
N VAL A 20 4.61 -5.97 -27.77
CA VAL A 20 5.63 -6.37 -26.79
C VAL A 20 5.99 -5.21 -25.85
N ILE A 21 6.28 -4.03 -26.39
CA ILE A 21 6.85 -2.90 -25.64
C ILE A 21 5.74 -1.99 -25.07
N GLY A 22 4.72 -1.64 -25.87
CA GLY A 22 3.58 -0.82 -25.45
C GLY A 22 3.56 0.62 -25.96
N GLY A 23 4.34 0.97 -27.00
CA GLY A 23 4.46 2.34 -27.52
C GLY A 23 4.07 2.52 -29.00
N PRO A 24 2.76 2.62 -29.35
CA PRO A 24 2.31 2.68 -30.73
C PRO A 24 2.82 3.89 -31.52
N LEU A 25 2.89 5.08 -30.89
CA LEU A 25 3.42 6.28 -31.54
C LEU A 25 4.93 6.18 -31.79
N ALA A 26 5.69 5.69 -30.81
CA ALA A 26 7.14 5.53 -30.94
C ALA A 26 7.49 4.53 -32.06
N MET A 27 6.78 3.40 -32.12
CA MET A 27 6.98 2.40 -33.19
C MET A 27 6.57 2.93 -34.57
N THR A 28 5.55 3.80 -34.63
CA THR A 28 5.14 4.47 -35.87
C THR A 28 6.21 5.44 -36.36
N PHE A 29 6.78 6.26 -35.47
CA PHE A 29 7.85 7.18 -35.84
C PHE A 29 9.13 6.45 -36.24
N LEU A 30 9.47 5.37 -35.56
CA LEU A 30 10.61 4.53 -35.95
C LEU A 30 10.40 3.94 -37.35
N ALA A 31 9.19 3.45 -37.65
CA ALA A 31 8.87 2.97 -38.99
C ALA A 31 8.94 4.08 -40.05
N LEU A 32 8.46 5.29 -39.73
CA LEU A 32 8.58 6.46 -40.61
C LEU A 32 10.04 6.83 -40.86
N GLU A 33 10.87 6.84 -39.81
CA GLU A 33 12.29 7.17 -39.88
C GLU A 33 13.08 6.16 -40.72
N VAL A 34 12.81 4.86 -40.52
CA VAL A 34 13.49 3.78 -41.24
C VAL A 34 13.07 3.70 -42.70
N THR A 35 11.79 3.91 -43.00
CA THR A 35 11.26 3.78 -44.38
C THR A 35 11.31 5.08 -45.17
N GLY A 36 11.25 6.24 -44.50
CA GLY A 36 11.07 7.55 -45.12
C GLY A 36 9.70 7.76 -45.79
N GLU A 37 8.79 6.79 -45.70
CA GLU A 37 7.52 6.79 -46.42
C GLU A 37 6.33 7.07 -45.50
N PHE A 38 5.77 8.28 -45.62
CA PHE A 38 4.59 8.68 -44.86
C PHE A 38 3.37 7.75 -45.01
N PRO A 39 3.04 7.22 -46.22
CA PRO A 39 1.91 6.32 -46.36
C PRO A 39 2.07 5.00 -45.59
N ILE A 40 3.30 4.47 -45.46
CA ILE A 40 3.58 3.27 -44.66
C ILE A 40 3.41 3.56 -43.17
N ALA A 41 3.85 4.73 -42.70
CA ALA A 41 3.69 5.13 -41.31
C ALA A 41 2.21 5.19 -40.86
N VAL A 42 1.32 5.67 -41.73
CA VAL A 42 -0.14 5.68 -41.44
C VAL A 42 -0.68 4.27 -41.26
N LEU A 43 -0.27 3.33 -42.12
CA LEU A 43 -0.66 1.92 -41.99
C LEU A 43 -0.08 1.27 -40.73
N VAL A 44 1.18 1.57 -40.40
CA VAL A 44 1.83 1.13 -39.17
C VAL A 44 1.07 1.63 -37.95
N LEU A 45 0.65 2.90 -37.92
CA LEU A 45 -0.09 3.47 -36.80
C LEU A 45 -1.40 2.72 -36.56
N ALA A 46 -2.18 2.48 -37.62
CA ALA A 46 -3.42 1.74 -37.54
C ALA A 46 -3.21 0.30 -37.03
N ALA A 47 -2.19 -0.40 -37.56
CA ALA A 47 -1.84 -1.75 -37.13
C ALA A 47 -1.34 -1.79 -35.67
N ALA A 48 -0.52 -0.82 -35.26
CA ALA A 48 0.01 -0.68 -33.91
C ALA A 48 -1.08 -0.37 -32.88
N MET A 49 -2.05 0.49 -33.22
CA MET A 49 -3.22 0.75 -32.37
C MET A 49 -4.08 -0.50 -32.21
N THR A 50 -4.38 -1.20 -33.31
CA THR A 50 -5.17 -2.44 -33.28
C THR A 50 -4.48 -3.50 -32.44
N SER A 51 -3.17 -3.68 -32.63
CA SER A 51 -2.36 -4.60 -31.84
C SER A 51 -2.34 -4.22 -30.35
N SER A 52 -2.23 -2.93 -30.03
CA SER A 52 -2.29 -2.43 -28.64
C SER A 52 -3.64 -2.73 -27.98
N LEU A 53 -4.75 -2.56 -28.70
CA LEU A 53 -6.10 -2.87 -28.23
C LEU A 53 -6.25 -4.37 -27.94
N VAL A 54 -5.84 -5.22 -28.87
CA VAL A 54 -5.89 -6.69 -28.71
C VAL A 54 -5.07 -7.12 -27.49
N VAL A 55 -3.83 -6.65 -27.37
CA VAL A 55 -2.95 -6.99 -26.24
C VAL A 55 -3.51 -6.48 -24.91
N ARG A 56 -4.08 -5.27 -24.87
CA ARG A 56 -4.75 -4.76 -23.66
C ARG A 56 -5.97 -5.61 -23.30
N GLN A 57 -6.72 -6.11 -24.28
CA GLN A 57 -7.86 -6.99 -24.02
C GLN A 57 -7.43 -8.38 -23.54
N SER A 58 -6.33 -8.91 -24.06
CA SER A 58 -5.83 -10.25 -23.68
C SER A 58 -5.03 -10.26 -22.37
N PHE A 59 -4.21 -9.24 -22.11
CA PHE A 59 -3.23 -9.23 -21.01
C PHE A 59 -3.39 -8.07 -20.02
N GLY A 60 -4.30 -7.12 -20.27
CA GLY A 60 -4.50 -5.90 -19.47
C GLY A 60 -3.43 -4.80 -19.69
N TYR A 61 -2.23 -5.18 -20.14
CA TYR A 61 -1.06 -4.33 -20.39
C TYR A 61 -0.29 -4.81 -21.63
N SER A 62 0.80 -4.13 -22.02
CA SER A 62 1.73 -4.70 -23.01
C SER A 62 2.33 -6.01 -22.50
N PHE A 63 2.77 -6.89 -23.43
CA PHE A 63 3.25 -8.21 -23.05
C PHE A 63 4.47 -8.16 -22.10
N SER A 64 5.38 -7.20 -22.31
CA SER A 64 6.51 -7.01 -21.39
C SER A 64 6.04 -6.69 -19.97
N THR A 65 5.11 -5.75 -19.83
CA THR A 65 4.56 -5.35 -18.54
C THR A 65 3.84 -6.49 -17.83
N TRP A 66 3.04 -7.27 -18.58
CA TRP A 66 2.40 -8.47 -18.06
C TRP A 66 3.42 -9.52 -17.59
N ARG A 67 4.48 -9.76 -18.37
CA ARG A 67 5.52 -10.74 -18.03
C ARG A 67 6.31 -10.35 -16.77
N PHE A 68 6.54 -9.06 -16.53
CA PHE A 68 7.14 -8.58 -15.28
C PHE A 68 6.20 -8.78 -14.09
N HIS A 69 4.92 -8.46 -14.25
CA HIS A 69 3.91 -8.69 -13.23
C HIS A 69 3.87 -10.17 -12.79
N LEU A 70 3.93 -11.12 -13.73
CA LEU A 70 4.00 -12.56 -13.43
C LEU A 70 5.26 -13.00 -12.69
N ARG A 71 6.36 -12.25 -12.77
CA ARG A 71 7.61 -12.52 -12.04
C ARG A 71 7.62 -11.94 -10.64
N GLY A 72 6.50 -11.34 -10.19
CA GLY A 72 6.43 -10.62 -8.92
C GLY A 72 7.09 -9.24 -8.96
N GLU A 73 7.66 -8.86 -10.11
CA GLU A 73 8.18 -7.51 -10.34
C GLU A 73 7.01 -6.60 -10.70
N THR A 74 6.48 -5.89 -9.70
CA THR A 74 5.48 -4.85 -9.94
C THR A 74 6.12 -3.72 -10.73
N ILE A 75 5.87 -3.66 -12.05
CA ILE A 75 6.08 -2.43 -12.82
C ILE A 75 5.05 -1.43 -12.33
N ARG A 76 5.51 -0.56 -11.46
CA ARG A 76 4.76 0.57 -10.97
C ARG A 76 4.95 1.69 -11.97
N SER A 77 3.87 2.35 -12.38
CA SER A 77 3.99 3.65 -13.03
C SER A 77 4.84 4.54 -12.10
N ALA A 78 5.80 5.30 -12.64
CA ALA A 78 6.61 6.23 -11.84
C ALA A 78 5.74 7.21 -11.01
N HIS A 79 4.51 7.45 -11.48
CA HIS A 79 3.51 8.28 -10.81
C HIS A 79 2.88 7.59 -9.56
N ASP A 80 2.66 6.27 -9.59
CA ASP A 80 2.08 5.52 -8.47
C ASP A 80 3.05 5.34 -7.29
N VAL A 81 4.36 5.43 -7.56
CA VAL A 81 5.39 5.26 -6.52
C VAL A 81 5.51 6.49 -5.63
N GLY A 82 5.25 7.70 -6.16
CA GLY A 82 5.45 8.95 -5.42
C GLY A 82 4.48 9.13 -4.26
N TRP A 83 3.18 8.94 -4.50
CA TRP A 83 2.15 9.21 -3.49
C TRP A 83 2.11 8.14 -2.39
N ILE A 84 2.29 6.85 -2.71
CA ILE A 84 2.38 5.78 -1.70
C ILE A 84 3.61 5.98 -0.81
N ARG A 85 4.74 6.46 -1.35
CA ARG A 85 5.93 6.79 -0.54
C ARG A 85 5.69 7.97 0.40
N ASN A 86 4.78 8.88 0.06
CA ASN A 86 4.44 10.03 0.90
C ASN A 86 3.44 9.70 2.03
N LEU A 87 2.70 8.59 1.92
CA LEU A 87 1.75 8.12 2.92
C LEU A 87 2.44 7.17 3.92
N THR A 88 3.30 7.73 4.77
CA THR A 88 4.07 6.98 5.76
C THR A 88 3.31 6.80 7.07
N VAL A 89 3.59 5.71 7.78
CA VAL A 89 3.07 5.43 9.12
C VAL A 89 3.35 6.60 10.06
N GLY A 90 4.56 7.18 10.03
CA GLY A 90 4.91 8.31 10.89
C GLY A 90 4.05 9.58 10.68
N ARG A 91 3.41 9.73 9.50
CA ARG A 91 2.47 10.81 9.19
C ARG A 91 1.02 10.44 9.52
N LEU A 92 0.67 9.15 9.41
CA LEU A 92 -0.69 8.65 9.68
C LEU A 92 -0.94 8.36 11.16
N MET A 93 0.11 8.09 11.93
CA MET A 93 -0.03 7.67 13.33
C MET A 93 -0.62 8.78 14.19
N ARG A 94 -1.43 8.35 15.16
CA ARG A 94 -1.86 9.18 16.27
C ARG A 94 -0.78 9.22 17.34
N ARG A 95 -0.55 10.41 17.90
CA ARG A 95 0.48 10.69 18.92
C ARG A 95 -0.11 10.97 20.31
N ASP A 96 -1.43 11.10 20.41
CA ASP A 96 -2.19 11.21 21.65
C ASP A 96 -2.28 9.84 22.33
N LEU A 97 -1.14 9.37 22.85
CA LEU A 97 -1.02 8.07 23.47
C LEU A 97 -1.28 8.19 24.96
N ARG A 98 -2.19 7.37 25.46
CA ARG A 98 -2.22 7.06 26.89
C ARG A 98 -1.48 5.73 27.07
N CYS A 99 -0.41 5.77 27.86
CA CYS A 99 0.42 4.61 28.15
C CYS A 99 0.24 4.18 29.62
N ALA A 100 0.45 2.90 29.89
CA ALA A 100 0.48 2.33 31.23
C ALA A 100 1.78 1.52 31.42
N PRO A 101 2.43 1.58 32.59
CA PRO A 101 3.57 0.72 32.88
C PRO A 101 3.14 -0.74 33.04
N ALA A 102 3.97 -1.68 32.58
CA ALA A 102 3.70 -3.12 32.67
C ALA A 102 3.57 -3.63 34.13
N SER A 103 4.16 -2.90 35.09
CA SER A 103 4.09 -3.21 36.53
C SER A 103 2.76 -2.84 37.20
N MET A 104 1.87 -2.14 36.50
CA MET A 104 0.57 -1.72 37.04
C MET A 104 -0.35 -2.92 37.27
N THR A 105 -1.13 -2.89 38.35
CA THR A 105 -2.13 -3.94 38.62
C THR A 105 -3.40 -3.74 37.78
N PRO A 106 -4.18 -4.80 37.51
CA PRO A 106 -5.48 -4.66 36.82
C PRO A 106 -6.47 -3.72 37.53
N ALA A 107 -6.39 -3.58 38.86
CA ALA A 107 -7.23 -2.66 39.62
C ALA A 107 -6.83 -1.19 39.39
N GLU A 108 -5.54 -0.89 39.47
CA GLU A 108 -5.00 0.45 39.18
C GLU A 108 -5.25 0.85 37.72
N PHE A 109 -5.09 -0.10 36.79
CA PHE A 109 -5.37 0.13 35.37
C PHE A 109 -6.84 0.55 35.16
N ARG A 110 -7.81 -0.15 35.77
CA ARG A 110 -9.23 0.20 35.66
C ARG A 110 -9.54 1.59 36.22
N ALA A 111 -8.89 1.98 37.31
CA ALA A 111 -9.04 3.30 37.91
C ALA A 111 -8.46 4.41 37.01
N ALA A 112 -7.29 4.16 36.39
CA ALA A 112 -6.65 5.11 35.47
C ALA A 112 -7.37 5.21 34.11
N PHE A 113 -7.98 4.11 33.65
CA PHE A 113 -8.63 3.98 32.34
C PHE A 113 -10.09 3.55 32.48
N PRO A 114 -11.01 4.47 32.81
CA PRO A 114 -12.43 4.15 32.90
C PRO A 114 -13.01 3.80 31.51
N LEU A 115 -14.09 3.01 31.51
CA LEU A 115 -14.84 2.66 30.30
C LEU A 115 -15.25 3.93 29.53
N GLY A 116 -15.07 3.91 28.21
CA GLY A 116 -15.36 5.04 27.32
C GLY A 116 -14.22 6.06 27.18
N SER A 117 -13.17 6.01 28.01
CA SER A 117 -12.05 6.97 27.89
C SER A 117 -11.11 6.67 26.72
N THR A 118 -10.86 5.39 26.44
CA THR A 118 -10.15 4.91 25.25
C THR A 118 -10.50 3.45 25.02
N GLN A 119 -10.43 2.97 23.78
CA GLN A 119 -10.61 1.54 23.48
C GLN A 119 -9.36 0.72 23.78
N ARG A 120 -8.17 1.32 23.62
CA ARG A 120 -6.88 0.63 23.71
C ARG A 120 -5.86 1.48 24.46
N VAL A 121 -4.97 0.83 25.19
CA VAL A 121 -3.86 1.45 25.92
C VAL A 121 -2.57 0.73 25.55
N ILE A 122 -1.50 1.51 25.37
CA ILE A 122 -0.18 0.97 25.12
C ILE A 122 0.49 0.68 26.46
N VAL A 123 1.06 -0.50 26.58
CA VAL A 123 1.86 -0.90 27.74
C VAL A 123 3.33 -0.69 27.44
N THR A 124 4.02 -0.01 28.34
CA THR A 124 5.46 0.22 28.27
C THR A 124 6.21 -0.59 29.33
N ASP A 125 7.41 -1.04 28.98
CA ASP A 125 8.35 -1.61 29.94
C ASP A 125 8.97 -0.53 30.85
N GLU A 126 9.85 -0.95 31.77
CA GLU A 126 10.55 -0.06 32.72
C GLU A 126 11.48 0.96 32.03
N ASN A 127 11.92 0.67 30.81
CA ASN A 127 12.79 1.53 30.01
C ASN A 127 12.00 2.44 29.04
N GLY A 128 10.66 2.41 29.08
CA GLY A 128 9.79 3.16 28.17
C GLY A 128 9.65 2.54 26.77
N GLY A 129 10.13 1.32 26.57
CA GLY A 129 9.96 0.52 25.36
C GLY A 129 8.55 -0.07 25.28
N TYR A 130 8.10 -0.38 24.07
CA TYR A 130 6.82 -1.02 23.82
C TYR A 130 6.82 -2.48 24.31
N ALA A 131 5.90 -2.81 25.21
CA ALA A 131 5.68 -4.17 25.69
C ALA A 131 4.48 -4.82 25.00
N ALA A 132 3.31 -4.17 25.03
CA ALA A 132 2.06 -4.75 24.54
C ALA A 132 0.96 -3.69 24.30
N LEU A 133 -0.15 -4.13 23.74
CA LEU A 133 -1.42 -3.42 23.67
C LEU A 133 -2.43 -4.11 24.60
N ILE A 134 -3.32 -3.33 25.21
CA ILE A 134 -4.45 -3.88 25.95
C ILE A 134 -5.77 -3.25 25.48
N HIS A 135 -6.79 -4.08 25.34
CA HIS A 135 -8.17 -3.64 25.16
C HIS A 135 -8.81 -3.31 26.51
N VAL A 136 -9.15 -2.03 26.72
CA VAL A 136 -9.77 -1.56 27.97
C VAL A 136 -11.05 -2.32 28.32
N PRO A 137 -11.97 -2.60 27.38
CA PRO A 137 -13.20 -3.33 27.69
C PRO A 137 -12.96 -4.72 28.27
N GLU A 138 -11.89 -5.42 27.88
CA GLU A 138 -11.61 -6.78 28.33
C GLU A 138 -11.24 -6.83 29.82
N ILE A 139 -10.42 -5.89 30.30
CA ILE A 139 -10.07 -5.81 31.73
C ILE A 139 -11.31 -5.46 32.57
N HIS A 140 -12.17 -4.56 32.09
CA HIS A 140 -13.40 -4.20 32.80
C HIS A 140 -14.43 -5.32 32.80
N ALA A 141 -14.48 -6.16 31.76
CA ALA A 141 -15.32 -7.35 31.74
C ALA A 141 -14.81 -8.43 32.71
N ASP A 142 -13.49 -8.63 32.77
CA ASP A 142 -12.84 -9.62 33.65
C ASP A 142 -13.02 -9.31 35.14
N ALA A 143 -13.22 -8.03 35.49
CA ALA A 143 -13.56 -7.57 36.83
C ALA A 143 -14.72 -8.34 37.50
N ASN A 144 -15.71 -8.76 36.70
CA ASN A 144 -16.91 -9.45 37.15
C ASN A 144 -16.85 -10.96 36.89
N ALA A 145 -15.71 -11.48 36.42
CA ALA A 145 -15.53 -12.91 36.18
C ALA A 145 -15.44 -13.69 37.49
N ALA A 146 -15.81 -14.98 37.46
CA ALA A 146 -15.73 -15.86 38.62
C ALA A 146 -14.29 -16.06 39.13
N GLN A 147 -13.31 -15.95 38.24
CA GLN A 147 -11.88 -15.99 38.54
C GLN A 147 -11.17 -14.90 37.74
N PRO A 148 -11.08 -13.67 38.27
CA PRO A 148 -10.42 -12.58 37.59
C PRO A 148 -8.91 -12.83 37.48
N LYS A 149 -8.32 -12.38 36.39
CA LYS A 149 -6.88 -12.45 36.15
C LYS A 149 -6.14 -11.56 37.15
N ALA A 150 -5.06 -12.11 37.72
CA ALA A 150 -4.30 -11.44 38.76
C ALA A 150 -3.28 -10.45 38.18
N GLN A 151 -2.75 -10.70 36.98
CA GLN A 151 -1.70 -9.91 36.38
C GLN A 151 -2.19 -9.15 35.15
N LEU A 152 -1.66 -7.95 34.94
CA LEU A 152 -1.96 -7.17 33.75
C LEU A 152 -1.41 -7.84 32.47
N ALA A 153 -0.32 -8.60 32.61
CA ALA A 153 0.30 -9.38 31.53
C ALA A 153 -0.66 -10.38 30.87
N ASP A 154 -1.65 -10.88 31.61
CA ASP A 154 -2.65 -11.82 31.11
C ASP A 154 -3.61 -11.19 30.08
N PHE A 155 -3.57 -9.88 29.91
CA PHE A 155 -4.35 -9.10 28.93
C PHE A 155 -3.49 -8.55 27.79
N PHE A 156 -2.20 -8.88 27.74
CA PHE A 156 -1.29 -8.35 26.73
C PHE A 156 -1.57 -8.95 25.36
N CYS A 157 -1.92 -8.08 24.43
CA CYS A 157 -2.09 -8.37 23.02
C CYS A 157 -0.95 -7.72 22.21
N GLN A 158 -0.69 -8.24 21.01
CA GLN A 158 0.17 -7.64 19.98
C GLN A 158 1.58 -7.31 20.50
N GLN A 159 2.21 -8.28 21.17
CA GLN A 159 3.55 -8.13 21.76
C GLN A 159 4.66 -8.07 20.69
N SER A 160 4.46 -8.75 19.56
CA SER A 160 5.48 -8.90 18.52
C SER A 160 5.26 -7.95 17.33
N ASP A 161 3.99 -7.74 16.97
CA ASP A 161 3.64 -6.95 15.80
C ASP A 161 3.70 -5.46 16.11
N ILE A 162 4.61 -4.77 15.41
CA ILE A 162 4.88 -3.35 15.57
C ILE A 162 5.06 -2.70 14.21
N LEU A 163 4.65 -1.44 14.12
CA LEU A 163 4.87 -0.59 12.96
C LEU A 163 6.09 0.30 13.18
N LEU A 164 6.80 0.61 12.09
CA LEU A 164 7.90 1.57 12.09
C LEU A 164 7.47 2.83 11.34
N PRO A 165 7.91 4.03 11.75
CA PRO A 165 7.46 5.30 11.16
C PRO A 165 7.82 5.43 9.68
N GLY A 166 8.89 4.76 9.23
CA GLY A 166 9.33 4.74 7.83
C GLY A 166 8.53 3.81 6.91
N MET A 167 7.67 2.95 7.45
CA MET A 167 6.80 2.10 6.63
C MET A 167 5.78 2.95 5.88
N ASN A 168 5.44 2.56 4.66
CA ASN A 168 4.32 3.16 3.93
C ASN A 168 2.99 2.48 4.27
N ALA A 169 1.88 3.11 3.90
CA ALA A 169 0.53 2.61 4.19
C ALA A 169 0.24 1.20 3.63
N ARG A 170 0.87 0.80 2.51
CA ARG A 170 0.70 -0.57 1.97
C ARG A 170 1.40 -1.61 2.84
N GLN A 171 2.62 -1.31 3.28
CA GLN A 171 3.33 -2.18 4.23
C GLN A 171 2.57 -2.29 5.55
N ALA A 172 2.01 -1.17 6.04
CA ALA A 172 1.18 -1.17 7.23
C ALA A 172 -0.09 -2.01 7.05
N ALA A 173 -0.82 -1.86 5.93
CA ALA A 173 -2.02 -2.64 5.62
C ALA A 173 -1.72 -4.15 5.56
N SER A 174 -0.62 -4.54 4.91
CA SER A 174 -0.20 -5.95 4.86
C SER A 174 0.14 -6.50 6.25
N LEU A 175 0.72 -5.67 7.13
CA LEU A 175 1.00 -6.07 8.51
C LEU A 175 -0.29 -6.24 9.32
N PHE A 176 -1.27 -5.34 9.17
CA PHE A 176 -2.60 -5.48 9.80
C PHE A 176 -3.29 -6.78 9.37
N GLU A 177 -3.28 -7.09 8.08
CA GLU A 177 -3.86 -8.32 7.54
C GLU A 177 -3.17 -9.59 8.10
N SER A 178 -1.84 -9.61 8.12
CA SER A 178 -1.08 -10.75 8.65
C SER A 178 -1.20 -10.93 10.17
N SER A 179 -1.25 -9.83 10.91
CA SER A 179 -1.38 -9.83 12.38
C SER A 179 -2.82 -10.04 12.85
N ARG A 180 -3.79 -9.91 11.94
CA ARG A 180 -5.24 -9.88 12.25
C ARG A 180 -5.59 -8.87 13.35
N SER A 181 -4.84 -7.78 13.41
CA SER A 181 -5.03 -6.72 14.41
C SER A 181 -5.66 -5.49 13.78
N GLU A 182 -6.59 -4.87 14.48
CA GLU A 182 -7.20 -3.60 14.06
C GLU A 182 -6.33 -2.38 14.42
N ALA A 183 -5.35 -2.54 15.31
CA ALA A 183 -4.45 -1.48 15.73
C ALA A 183 -3.07 -2.02 16.12
N LEU A 184 -2.04 -1.25 15.79
CA LEU A 184 -0.66 -1.59 16.10
C LEU A 184 0.06 -0.35 16.63
N ALA A 185 0.96 -0.56 17.58
CA ALA A 185 1.83 0.49 18.07
C ALA A 185 2.89 0.82 17.03
N VAL A 186 3.22 2.11 16.95
CA VAL A 186 4.32 2.62 16.13
C VAL A 186 5.50 2.89 17.06
N VAL A 187 6.63 2.26 16.80
CA VAL A 187 7.86 2.40 17.60
C VAL A 187 8.99 2.98 16.78
N SER A 188 10.01 3.56 17.44
CA SER A 188 11.18 4.15 16.78
C SER A 188 11.90 3.16 15.87
N ASP A 189 12.17 1.98 16.41
CA ASP A 189 12.96 0.92 15.79
C ASP A 189 12.68 -0.41 16.52
N ARG A 190 13.29 -1.50 16.05
CA ARG A 190 13.08 -2.85 16.59
C ARG A 190 13.96 -3.16 17.82
N ILE A 191 14.89 -2.28 18.17
CA ILE A 191 15.87 -2.48 19.25
C ILE A 191 15.40 -1.75 20.52
N GLU A 192 15.31 -0.41 20.48
CA GLU A 192 14.84 0.41 21.60
C GLU A 192 13.32 0.29 21.78
N ARG A 193 12.59 0.02 20.69
CA ARG A 193 11.11 -0.09 20.67
C ARG A 193 10.40 1.08 21.35
N ARG A 194 10.98 2.28 21.34
CA ARG A 194 10.38 3.47 21.98
C ARG A 194 9.06 3.80 21.30
N VAL A 195 7.99 3.90 22.09
CA VAL A 195 6.65 4.19 21.58
C VAL A 195 6.59 5.60 21.00
N LEU A 196 6.21 5.72 19.72
CA LEU A 196 6.02 7.00 19.02
C LEU A 196 4.55 7.32 18.74
N GLY A 197 3.71 6.29 18.59
CA GLY A 197 2.33 6.45 18.17
C GLY A 197 1.53 5.16 18.16
N MET A 198 0.28 5.28 17.68
CA MET A 198 -0.59 4.16 17.35
C MET A 198 -1.19 4.42 15.97
N LEU A 199 -1.37 3.35 15.19
CA LEU A 199 -2.10 3.42 13.93
C LEU A 199 -3.18 2.34 13.93
N THR A 200 -4.36 2.67 13.40
CA THR A 200 -5.45 1.72 13.20
C THR A 200 -5.57 1.33 11.74
N GLU A 201 -6.03 0.12 11.50
CA GLU A 201 -6.26 -0.40 10.15
C GLU A 201 -7.30 0.46 9.43
N ALA A 202 -8.44 0.74 10.07
CA ALA A 202 -9.50 1.57 9.51
C ALA A 202 -9.00 2.97 9.07
N HIS A 203 -8.15 3.61 9.88
CA HIS A 203 -7.57 4.89 9.49
C HIS A 203 -6.61 4.75 8.30
N THR A 204 -5.79 3.70 8.29
CA THR A 204 -4.86 3.41 7.20
C THR A 204 -5.59 3.19 5.87
N LEU A 205 -6.60 2.31 5.86
CA LEU A 205 -7.39 1.98 4.68
C LEU A 205 -8.18 3.18 4.16
N ARG A 206 -8.78 3.97 5.07
CA ARG A 206 -9.48 5.20 4.71
C ARG A 206 -8.53 6.19 4.03
N ARG A 207 -7.38 6.48 4.64
CA ARG A 207 -6.40 7.44 4.09
C ARG A 207 -5.79 6.95 2.79
N TYR A 208 -5.58 5.64 2.67
CA TYR A 208 -5.12 5.02 1.43
C TYR A 208 -6.14 5.20 0.29
N SER A 209 -7.43 4.98 0.57
CA SER A 209 -8.51 5.15 -0.42
C SER A 209 -8.72 6.62 -0.81
N GLU A 210 -8.72 7.53 0.17
CA GLU A 210 -8.81 8.99 -0.07
C GLU A 210 -7.70 9.48 -1.01
N GLU A 211 -6.48 8.98 -0.84
CA GLU A 211 -5.33 9.39 -1.64
C GLU A 211 -5.36 8.75 -3.04
N LEU A 212 -5.83 7.51 -3.18
CA LEU A 212 -6.11 6.89 -4.49
C LEU A 212 -7.13 7.70 -5.30
N ASP A 213 -8.21 8.14 -4.65
CA ASP A 213 -9.27 8.88 -5.33
C ASP A 213 -8.81 10.28 -5.77
N LYS A 214 -7.93 10.93 -5.00
CA LYS A 214 -7.29 12.19 -5.44
C LYS A 214 -6.48 11.98 -6.70
N GLN A 215 -5.62 10.96 -6.72
CA GLN A 215 -4.81 10.65 -7.90
C GLN A 215 -5.68 10.32 -9.12
N ARG A 216 -6.78 9.58 -8.94
CA ARG A 216 -7.74 9.33 -10.04
C ARG A 216 -8.35 10.61 -10.58
N ARG A 217 -8.71 11.58 -9.72
CA ARG A 217 -9.24 12.87 -10.15
C ARG A 217 -8.19 13.73 -10.87
N ASP A 218 -6.96 13.74 -10.38
CA ASP A 218 -5.84 14.47 -10.99
C ASP A 218 -5.53 13.93 -12.40
N ILE A 219 -5.64 12.61 -12.60
CA ILE A 219 -5.45 11.95 -13.91
C ILE A 219 -6.58 12.24 -14.89
N ILE A 220 -7.82 12.37 -14.40
CA ILE A 220 -9.01 12.60 -15.24
C ILE A 220 -9.10 14.05 -15.71
N GLY A 221 -8.39 14.99 -15.07
CA GLY A 221 -8.38 16.40 -15.47
C GLY A 221 -9.74 17.03 -15.22
N ALA A 222 -9.93 17.57 -14.01
CA ALA A 222 -10.90 18.64 -13.84
C ALA A 222 -10.43 19.81 -14.73
N THR A 223 -11.22 20.04 -15.76
CA THR A 223 -11.12 21.15 -16.69
C THR A 223 -11.34 22.44 -15.90
N GLU A 224 -10.33 23.29 -15.84
CA GLU A 224 -10.48 24.74 -15.73
C GLU A 224 -9.55 25.40 -16.75
#